data_AF-A0AAU6HH02-F1
#
_entry.id   AF-A0AAU6HH02-F1
#
_cell.length_a   1.000
_cell.length_b   1.000
_cell.length_c   1.000
_cell.angle_alpha   90.00
_cell.angle_beta   90.00
_cell.angle_gamma   90.00
#
_symmetry.space_group_name_H-M   'P 1'
#
loop_
_entity.id
_entity.type
_entity.pdbx_description
1 polymer ?
#
loop_
_entity_poly.entity_id
_entity_poly.type
_entity_poly.pdbx_seq_one_letter_code
_entity_poly.pdbx_strand_id
1 'polypeptide(L)' 'MSVIQEYLLDAYRARTLGNPTPPAPGTSEWRLAREVRGYWQFRAVLRSARGRGRWWDGR' A
#
# COMPACT_ATOMS: atom_id res chain seq x y z
N MET A 1 -10.50 12.45 -15.40
CA MET A 1 -10.61 11.02 -15.80
C MET A 1 -10.39 10.17 -14.56
N SER A 2 -11.16 9.09 -14.38
CA SER A 2 -11.12 8.21 -13.18
C SER A 2 -10.57 6.84 -13.54
N VAL A 3 -9.68 6.29 -12.71
CA VAL A 3 -9.06 4.97 -12.88
C VAL A 3 -10.11 3.84 -12.99
N ILE A 4 -11.21 3.95 -12.23
CA ILE A 4 -12.31 2.98 -12.31
C ILE A 4 -13.00 3.05 -13.68
N GLN A 5 -13.18 4.25 -14.22
CA GLN A 5 -13.85 4.44 -15.52
C GLN A 5 -12.99 3.92 -16.67
N GLU A 6 -11.69 4.20 -16.65
CA GLU A 6 -10.72 3.69 -17.62
C GLU A 6 -10.66 2.15 -17.58
N TYR A 7 -10.57 1.58 -16.36
CA TYR A 7 -10.59 0.13 -16.17
C TYR A 7 -11.84 -0.54 -16.75
N LEU A 8 -13.02 0.04 -16.53
CA LEU A 8 -14.27 -0.51 -17.08
C LEU A 8 -14.25 -0.51 -18.62
N LEU A 9 -13.70 0.53 -19.23
CA LEU A 9 -13.60 0.65 -20.67
C LEU A 9 -12.60 -0.36 -21.26
N ASP A 10 -11.44 -0.52 -20.62
CA ASP A 10 -10.42 -1.48 -21.05
C ASP A 10 -10.85 -2.93 -20.80
N ALA A 11 -11.58 -3.21 -19.72
CA ALA A 11 -12.17 -4.52 -19.48
C ALA A 11 -13.21 -4.86 -20.54
N TYR A 12 -14.06 -3.91 -20.91
CA TYR A 12 -15.03 -4.09 -22.00
C TYR A 12 -14.34 -4.34 -23.34
N ARG A 13 -13.29 -3.56 -23.67
CA ARG A 13 -12.49 -3.74 -24.88
C ARG A 13 -11.80 -5.11 -24.90
N ALA A 14 -11.15 -5.50 -23.81
CA ALA A 14 -10.46 -6.78 -23.69
C ALA A 14 -11.43 -7.94 -23.93
N ARG A 15 -12.63 -7.88 -23.33
CA ARG A 15 -13.67 -8.89 -23.54
C ARG A 15 -14.17 -8.95 -24.99
N THR A 16 -14.30 -7.80 -25.64
CA THR A 16 -14.74 -7.72 -27.04
C THR A 16 -13.69 -8.29 -28.00
N LEU A 17 -12.41 -8.12 -27.69
CA LEU A 17 -11.29 -8.60 -28.52
C LEU A 17 -10.80 -10.00 -28.15
N GLY A 18 -11.40 -10.66 -27.15
CA GLY A 18 -10.94 -11.96 -26.65
C GLY A 18 -9.60 -11.91 -25.90
N ASN A 19 -9.18 -10.72 -25.48
CA ASN A 19 -7.96 -10.51 -24.71
C ASN A 19 -8.19 -10.76 -23.21
N PRO A 20 -7.14 -11.12 -22.45
CA PRO A 20 -7.23 -11.25 -21.01
C PRO A 20 -7.66 -9.93 -20.37
N THR A 21 -8.57 -10.02 -19.39
CA THR A 21 -9.05 -8.83 -18.67
C THR A 21 -7.92 -8.23 -17.84
N PRO A 22 -7.73 -6.90 -17.85
CA PRO A 22 -6.76 -6.26 -16.98
C PRO A 22 -7.08 -6.55 -15.50
N PRO A 23 -6.05 -6.61 -14.63
CA PRO A 23 -6.27 -6.84 -13.21
C PRO A 23 -7.08 -5.69 -12.61
N ALA A 24 -7.97 -6.02 -11.67
CA ALA A 24 -8.82 -5.01 -11.03
C ALA A 24 -7.96 -4.01 -10.22
N PRO A 25 -8.12 -2.70 -10.47
CA PRO A 25 -7.41 -1.67 -9.73
C PRO A 25 -7.84 -1.68 -8.26
N GLY A 26 -6.90 -1.39 -7.37
CA GLY A 26 -7.11 -1.31 -5.92
C GLY A 26 -6.66 -2.55 -5.17
N THR A 27 -6.69 -3.74 -5.76
CA THR A 27 -6.38 -5.00 -5.04
C THR A 27 -4.91 -5.10 -4.61
N SER A 28 -3.98 -4.63 -5.43
CA SER A 28 -2.54 -4.66 -5.14
C SER A 28 -2.13 -3.46 -4.27
N GLU A 29 -2.80 -2.35 -4.46
CA GLU A 29 -2.59 -1.06 -3.83
C GLU A 29 -2.97 -1.11 -2.34
N TRP A 30 -3.97 -1.91 -1.97
CA TRP A 30 -4.31 -2.17 -0.56
C TRP A 30 -3.20 -2.92 0.18
N ARG A 31 -2.48 -3.84 -0.48
CA ARG A 31 -1.34 -4.54 0.13
C ARG A 31 -0.20 -3.57 0.38
N LEU A 32 0.11 -2.73 -0.62
CA LEU A 32 1.10 -1.66 -0.49
C LEU A 32 0.74 -0.68 0.63
N ALA A 33 -0.53 -0.26 0.72
CA ALA A 33 -0.99 0.63 1.79
C ALA A 33 -0.82 0.02 3.19
N ARG A 34 -1.06 -1.30 3.33
CA ARG A 34 -0.83 -2.02 4.59
C ARG A 34 0.64 -2.06 4.96
N GLU A 35 1.52 -2.34 4.00
CA GLU A 35 2.97 -2.36 4.22
C GLU A 35 3.51 -0.99 4.60
N VAL A 36 3.09 0.06 3.89
CA VAL A 36 3.44 1.45 4.21
C VAL A 36 2.98 1.81 5.62
N ARG A 37 1.76 1.44 6.01
CA ARG A 37 1.26 1.66 7.38
C ARG A 37 2.14 0.95 8.42
N GLY A 38 2.55 -0.29 8.15
CA GLY A 38 3.47 -1.05 9.01
C GLY A 38 4.83 -0.38 9.14
N TYR A 39 5.37 0.12 8.03
CA TYR A 39 6.63 0.88 8.02
C TYR A 39 6.54 2.15 8.88
N TRP A 40 5.45 2.91 8.80
CA TRP A 40 5.24 4.09 9.64
C TRP A 40 5.12 3.74 11.12
N GLN A 41 4.43 2.65 11.47
CA GLN A 41 4.34 2.15 12.84
C GLN A 41 5.72 1.75 13.39
N PHE A 42 6.50 1.02 12.59
CA PHE A 42 7.87 0.63 12.96
C PHE A 42 8.76 1.87 13.18
N ARG A 43 8.69 2.87 12.29
CA ARG A 43 9.43 4.14 12.46
C ARG A 43 9.01 4.89 13.72
N ALA A 44 7.73 4.85 14.10
CA ALA A 44 7.26 5.44 15.35
C ALA A 44 7.85 4.73 16.57
N VAL A 45 7.99 3.41 16.54
CA VAL A 45 8.67 2.64 17.60
C VAL A 45 10.14 3.02 17.68
N LEU A 46 10.87 3.07 16.56
CA LEU A 46 12.28 3.48 16.57
C LEU A 46 12.48 4.91 17.10
N ARG A 47 11.57 5.83 16.78
CA ARG A 47 11.60 7.21 17.28
C ARG A 47 11.32 7.27 18.79
N SER A 48 10.38 6.49 19.29
CA SER A 48 10.11 6.42 20.75
C SER A 48 11.23 5.70 21.51
N ALA A 49 11.85 4.68 20.94
CA ALA A 49 13.00 3.99 21.53
C ALA A 49 14.24 4.90 21.65
N ARG A 50 14.51 5.74 20.65
CA ARG A 50 15.57 6.77 20.73
C ARG A 50 15.34 7.79 21.86
N GLY A 51 14.09 7.99 22.29
CA GLY A 51 13.77 8.84 23.44
C GLY A 51 13.97 8.15 24.81
N ARG A 52 13.99 6.82 24.86
CA ARG A 52 14.14 6.03 26.11
C ARG A 52 15.59 5.65 26.45
N GLY A 53 16.57 6.03 25.62
CA GLY A 53 17.99 5.78 25.85
C GLY A 53 18.64 6.58 26.99
N ARG A 54 17.86 7.31 27.82
CA ARG A 54 18.34 8.02 29.01
C ARG A 54 17.77 7.43 30.30
N TRP A 55 17.67 6.11 30.42
CA TRP A 55 17.25 5.47 31.68
C TRP A 55 18.13 4.29 32.09
N TRP A 56 19.19 4.00 31.35
CA TRP A 56 20.25 3.10 31.78
C TRP A 56 21.49 3.92 32.11
N ASP A 57 21.46 4.59 33.26
CA ASP A 57 22.68 4.96 33.99
C ASP A 57 22.78 3.96 35.14
N GLY A 58 23.66 2.99 34.96
CA GLY A 58 23.91 1.93 35.92
C GLY A 58 24.62 2.50 37.14
N ARG A 59 23.85 2.69 38.21
CA ARG A 59 24.35 2.72 39.59
C ARG A 59 24.50 1.31 40.11
#